data_AF-A0A7W1M083-F1
#
_entry.id   AF-A0A7W1M083-F1
#
_cell.length_a   1.000
_cell.length_b   1.000
_cell.length_c   1.000
_cell.angle_alpha   90.00
_cell.angle_beta   90.00
_cell.angle_gamma   90.00
#
_symmetry.space_group_name_H-M   'P 1'
#
loop_
_entity.id
_entity.type
_entity.pdbx_description
1 polymer ?
#
loop_
_entity_poly.entity_id
_entity_poly.type
_entity_poly.pdbx_seq_one_letter_code
_entity_poly.pdbx_strand_id
1 'polypeptide(L)'
;LREEDVAAVYHFNSKVERLQDFSASRDLSPLTFELRPTGSTVLNDAILRAARDLSVRPEKRRAIIVISDGADTRSTASSEKALNGALSANATVYTVDMMDPQAAASEKLAAASALKNLANKSGGRYVSAPGGKTLNEALTNIVEEMSNQYTLGYRPSNPARDGRWRAIDLKLVRTELKVRTRNGYRAPKS
;
A
#
# COMPACT_ATOMS: atom_id res chain seq x y z
N LEU A 1 16.61 0.72 3.34
CA LEU A 1 16.41 1.82 2.37
C LEU A 1 17.75 2.19 1.76
N ARG A 2 17.78 2.35 0.45
CA ARG A 2 18.97 2.81 -0.30
C ARG A 2 19.18 4.31 -0.05
N GLU A 3 20.36 4.82 -0.34
CA GLU A 3 20.71 6.23 -0.07
C GLU A 3 19.85 7.22 -0.88
N GLU A 4 19.36 6.79 -2.04
CA GLU A 4 18.48 7.56 -2.92
C GLU A 4 16.99 7.44 -2.60
N ASP A 5 16.59 6.59 -1.64
CA ASP A 5 15.18 6.41 -1.29
C ASP A 5 14.68 7.64 -0.51
N VAL A 6 13.57 8.22 -0.98
CA VAL A 6 12.87 9.32 -0.31
C VAL A 6 11.52 8.88 0.23
N ALA A 7 11.11 9.44 1.36
CA ALA A 7 9.84 9.13 1.99
C ALA A 7 9.06 10.40 2.34
N ALA A 8 7.74 10.32 2.23
CA ALA A 8 6.80 11.30 2.73
C ALA A 8 5.90 10.63 3.78
N VAL A 9 5.46 11.38 4.78
CA VAL A 9 4.62 10.86 5.86
C VAL A 9 3.26 11.53 5.81
N TYR A 10 2.22 10.70 5.87
CA TYR A 10 0.84 11.14 5.92
C TYR A 10 0.21 10.63 7.21
N HIS A 11 -0.53 11.52 7.86
CA HIS A 11 -1.45 11.20 8.93
C HIS A 11 -2.87 11.30 8.40
N PHE A 12 -3.76 10.43 8.88
CA PHE A 12 -5.17 10.51 8.52
C PHE A 12 -6.08 10.15 9.69
N ASN A 13 -7.19 10.89 9.78
CA ASN A 13 -8.32 10.59 10.64
C ASN A 13 -9.61 10.91 9.86
N SER A 14 -10.31 11.99 10.19
CA SER A 14 -11.38 12.60 9.41
C SER A 14 -10.91 13.31 8.13
N LYS A 15 -9.62 13.62 8.03
CA LYS A 15 -8.95 14.21 6.86
C LYS A 15 -7.56 13.59 6.68
N VAL A 16 -6.98 13.81 5.50
CA VAL A 16 -5.60 13.41 5.18
C VAL A 16 -4.70 14.63 5.30
N GLU A 17 -3.64 14.52 6.09
CA GLU A 17 -2.63 15.56 6.28
C GLU A 17 -1.25 15.00 5.97
N ARG A 18 -0.43 15.77 5.24
CA ARG A 18 0.95 15.42 4.98
C ARG A 18 1.82 16.05 6.09
N LEU A 19 2.37 15.21 6.95
CA LEU A 19 3.25 15.64 8.05
C LEU A 19 4.65 15.97 7.55
N GLN A 20 5.11 15.27 6.52
CA GLN A 20 6.45 15.42 5.95
C GLN A 20 6.39 15.22 4.43
N ASP A 21 7.06 16.10 3.69
CA ASP A 21 7.23 15.93 2.24
C ASP A 21 8.37 14.95 1.92
N PHE A 22 8.43 14.50 0.66
CA PHE A 22 9.45 13.56 0.20
C PHE A 22 10.85 14.07 0.51
N SER A 23 11.55 13.32 1.36
CA SER A 23 12.89 13.65 1.82
C SER A 23 13.68 12.38 2.07
N ALA A 24 15.01 12.48 1.96
CA ALA A 24 15.93 11.40 2.30
C ALA A 24 16.16 11.28 3.82
N SER A 25 15.60 12.20 4.61
CA SER A 25 15.71 12.16 6.07
C SER A 25 15.04 10.90 6.60
N ARG A 26 15.84 10.11 7.32
CA ARG A 26 15.40 8.87 7.97
C ARG A 26 14.69 9.10 9.30
N ASP A 27 14.61 10.36 9.71
CA ASP A 27 13.90 10.77 10.92
C ASP A 27 12.41 10.84 10.61
N LEU A 28 11.71 9.73 10.84
CA LEU A 28 10.27 9.69 10.85
C LEU A 28 9.84 10.07 12.26
N SER A 29 9.38 11.31 12.44
CA SER A 29 9.07 11.87 13.77
C SER A 29 8.20 10.91 14.62
N PRO A 30 8.49 10.75 15.93
CA PRO A 30 7.76 9.86 16.86
C PRO A 30 6.25 10.10 16.96
N LEU A 31 5.78 11.28 16.50
CA LEU A 31 4.37 11.68 16.35
C LEU A 31 3.51 10.68 15.54
N THR A 32 4.13 9.73 14.86
CA THR A 32 3.47 8.68 14.07
C THR A 32 2.91 7.52 14.91
N PHE A 33 3.35 7.33 16.17
CA PHE A 33 3.00 6.14 16.97
C PHE A 33 2.03 6.39 18.13
N GLU A 34 1.73 7.65 18.48
CA GLU A 34 0.78 8.02 19.54
C GLU A 34 -0.61 8.38 19.01
N LEU A 35 -1.00 7.83 17.86
CA LEU A 35 -2.30 8.13 17.27
C LEU A 35 -3.35 7.21 17.87
N ARG A 36 -4.10 7.73 18.85
CA ARG A 36 -5.34 7.08 19.29
C ARG A 36 -6.38 7.23 18.18
N PRO A 37 -6.94 6.13 17.66
CA PRO A 37 -8.02 6.20 16.67
C PRO A 37 -9.24 6.83 17.36
N THR A 38 -9.45 8.12 17.14
CA THR A 38 -10.63 8.84 17.61
C THR A 38 -11.32 9.46 16.41
N GLY A 39 -12.59 9.15 16.23
CA GLY A 39 -13.43 9.69 15.16
C GLY A 39 -13.48 8.81 13.91
N SER A 40 -13.71 9.44 12.77
CA SER A 40 -13.83 8.77 11.47
C SER A 40 -12.46 8.52 10.85
N THR A 41 -12.39 7.56 9.93
CA THR A 41 -11.17 7.14 9.24
C THR A 41 -11.36 7.29 7.73
N VAL A 42 -10.43 7.98 7.07
CA VAL A 42 -10.40 8.22 5.63
C VAL A 42 -9.23 7.48 4.94
N LEU A 43 -9.12 6.19 5.21
CA LEU A 43 -8.05 5.31 4.73
C LEU A 43 -7.94 5.31 3.20
N ASN A 44 -9.06 5.16 2.50
CA ASN A 44 -9.07 5.09 1.04
C ASN A 44 -8.64 6.42 0.39
N ASP A 45 -9.06 7.55 0.97
CA ASP A 45 -8.62 8.87 0.52
C ASP A 45 -7.11 9.10 0.77
N ALA A 46 -6.58 8.61 1.89
CA ALA A 46 -5.15 8.68 2.20
C ALA A 46 -4.30 7.91 1.18
N ILE A 47 -4.69 6.68 0.85
CA ILE A 47 -4.00 5.86 -0.17
C ILE A 47 -4.09 6.54 -1.53
N LEU A 48 -5.28 7.04 -1.92
CA LEU A 48 -5.46 7.72 -3.19
C LEU A 48 -4.61 8.99 -3.28
N ARG A 49 -4.50 9.75 -2.18
CA ARG A 49 -3.63 10.93 -2.10
C ARG A 49 -2.17 10.56 -2.26
N ALA A 50 -1.67 9.59 -1.48
CA ALA A 50 -0.30 9.12 -1.58
C ALA A 50 0.04 8.60 -2.99
N ALA A 51 -0.88 7.87 -3.62
CA ALA A 51 -0.70 7.39 -4.99
C ALA A 51 -0.60 8.54 -6.02
N ARG A 52 -1.40 9.60 -5.87
CA ARG A 52 -1.32 10.79 -6.73
C ARG A 52 0.02 11.50 -6.56
N ASP A 53 0.46 11.70 -5.33
CA ASP A 53 1.72 12.38 -5.02
C ASP A 53 2.91 11.54 -5.53
N LEU A 54 2.86 10.21 -5.43
CA LEU A 54 3.83 9.30 -6.04
C LEU A 54 3.78 9.30 -7.58
N SER A 55 2.63 9.56 -8.21
CA SER A 55 2.48 9.42 -9.67
C SER A 55 3.38 10.38 -10.45
N VAL A 56 3.60 11.59 -9.91
CA VAL A 56 4.39 12.67 -10.50
C VAL A 56 5.89 12.60 -10.14
N ARG A 57 6.28 11.66 -9.27
CA ARG A 57 7.67 11.48 -8.82
C ARG A 57 8.55 10.87 -9.91
N PRO A 58 9.83 11.26 -10.04
CA PRO A 58 10.75 10.63 -10.98
C PRO A 58 11.11 9.18 -10.62
N GLU A 59 11.07 8.83 -9.33
CA GLU A 59 11.41 7.49 -8.83
C GLU A 59 10.47 6.43 -9.42
N LYS A 60 11.06 5.33 -9.90
CA LYS A 60 10.30 4.23 -10.54
C LYS A 60 9.83 3.17 -9.56
N ARG A 61 10.60 2.93 -8.50
CA ARG A 61 10.22 2.03 -7.41
C ARG A 61 9.39 2.82 -6.41
N ARG A 62 8.11 2.50 -6.34
CA ARG A 62 7.13 3.24 -5.53
C ARG A 62 6.40 2.27 -4.63
N ALA A 63 6.26 2.62 -3.37
CA ALA A 63 5.48 1.86 -2.42
C ALA A 63 4.70 2.77 -1.49
N ILE A 64 3.60 2.24 -0.95
CA ILE A 64 2.79 2.87 0.09
C ILE A 64 2.75 1.88 1.24
N ILE A 65 3.23 2.29 2.42
CA ILE A 65 3.06 1.52 3.66
C ILE A 65 1.90 2.14 4.42
N VAL A 66 0.85 1.35 4.61
CA VAL A 66 -0.35 1.71 5.36
C VAL A 66 -0.26 1.04 6.71
N ILE A 67 -0.41 1.82 7.78
CA ILE A 67 -0.51 1.29 9.14
C ILE A 67 -1.88 1.72 9.66
N SER A 68 -2.79 0.77 9.87
CA SER A 68 -4.20 1.05 10.17
C SER A 68 -4.88 -0.19 10.73
N ASP A 69 -5.96 -0.01 11.48
CA ASP A 69 -6.91 -1.07 11.83
C ASP A 69 -7.77 -1.53 10.63
N GLY A 70 -7.70 -0.85 9.48
CA GLY A 70 -8.39 -1.23 8.24
C GLY A 70 -9.85 -0.77 8.17
N ALA A 71 -10.35 -0.08 9.19
CA ALA A 71 -11.69 0.49 9.17
C ALA A 71 -11.69 1.78 8.35
N ASP A 72 -12.47 1.83 7.28
CA ASP A 72 -12.72 3.05 6.51
C ASP A 72 -14.18 3.46 6.70
N THR A 73 -14.43 4.67 7.22
CA THR A 73 -15.78 5.07 7.65
C THR A 73 -16.30 6.31 6.94
N ARG A 74 -15.43 7.18 6.42
CA ARG A 74 -15.83 8.43 5.77
C ARG A 74 -15.07 8.78 4.50
N SER A 75 -14.28 7.87 3.91
CA SER A 75 -13.62 8.20 2.65
C SER A 75 -14.64 8.53 1.56
N THR A 76 -14.32 9.54 0.76
CA THR A 76 -15.05 9.82 -0.48
C THR A 76 -14.64 8.83 -1.57
N ALA A 77 -13.37 8.38 -1.56
CA ALA A 77 -12.90 7.31 -2.44
C ALA A 77 -13.33 5.93 -1.95
N SER A 78 -13.76 5.08 -2.89
CA SER A 78 -13.91 3.66 -2.63
C SER A 78 -12.54 2.97 -2.54
N SER A 79 -12.50 1.79 -1.89
CA SER A 79 -11.31 0.93 -1.87
C SER A 79 -10.82 0.56 -3.28
N GLU A 80 -11.75 0.34 -4.22
CA GLU A 80 -11.37 0.08 -5.63
C GLU A 80 -10.71 1.30 -6.26
N LYS A 81 -11.19 2.52 -5.98
CA LYS A 81 -10.59 3.76 -6.49
C LYS A 81 -9.19 3.98 -5.92
N ALA A 82 -9.00 3.72 -4.62
CA ALA A 82 -7.70 3.77 -3.97
C ALA A 82 -6.70 2.77 -4.58
N LEU A 83 -7.13 1.51 -4.75
CA LEU A 83 -6.34 0.46 -5.40
C LEU A 83 -5.97 0.82 -6.84
N ASN A 84 -6.95 1.27 -7.64
CA ASN A 84 -6.70 1.68 -9.02
C ASN A 84 -5.71 2.86 -9.07
N GLY A 85 -5.81 3.82 -8.15
CA GLY A 85 -4.86 4.91 -8.01
C GLY A 85 -3.43 4.42 -7.76
N ALA A 86 -3.26 3.50 -6.80
CA ALA A 86 -1.96 2.90 -6.49
C ALA A 86 -1.37 2.14 -7.70
N LEU A 87 -2.20 1.32 -8.37
CA LEU A 87 -1.78 0.57 -9.56
C LEU A 87 -1.38 1.51 -10.72
N SER A 88 -2.15 2.57 -10.98
CA SER A 88 -1.82 3.58 -11.98
C SER A 88 -0.54 4.34 -11.66
N ALA A 89 -0.25 4.57 -10.38
CA ALA A 89 0.99 5.15 -9.91
C ALA A 89 2.17 4.16 -9.92
N ASN A 90 1.97 2.91 -10.34
CA ASN A 90 2.95 1.82 -10.20
C ASN A 90 3.44 1.63 -8.76
N ALA A 91 2.59 1.91 -7.78
CA ALA A 91 2.90 1.78 -6.36
C ALA A 91 2.43 0.43 -5.81
N THR A 92 3.32 -0.27 -5.12
CA THR A 92 2.99 -1.47 -4.35
C THR A 92 2.47 -1.06 -2.97
N VAL A 93 1.35 -1.62 -2.52
CA VAL A 93 0.77 -1.28 -1.21
C VAL A 93 1.10 -2.38 -0.21
N TYR A 94 1.72 -1.99 0.89
CA TYR A 94 1.93 -2.83 2.07
C TYR A 94 0.98 -2.37 3.15
N THR A 95 0.33 -3.30 3.85
CA THR A 95 -0.63 -2.98 4.90
C THR A 95 -0.23 -3.67 6.20
N VAL A 96 -0.12 -2.90 7.26
CA VAL A 96 0.11 -3.38 8.62
C VAL A 96 -1.15 -3.14 9.43
N ASP A 97 -1.78 -4.25 9.81
CA ASP A 97 -3.02 -4.28 10.57
C ASP A 97 -2.73 -4.10 12.06
N MET A 98 -3.21 -2.98 12.60
CA MET A 98 -3.12 -2.61 14.02
C MET A 98 -4.44 -2.83 14.79
N MET A 99 -5.37 -3.60 14.23
CA MET A 99 -6.63 -3.93 14.90
C MET A 99 -6.39 -4.53 16.28
N ASP A 100 -7.16 -4.05 17.26
CA ASP A 100 -7.10 -4.56 18.63
C ASP A 100 -7.40 -6.08 18.64
N PRO A 101 -6.52 -6.91 19.23
CA PRO A 101 -6.77 -8.33 19.44
C PRO A 101 -8.06 -8.64 20.20
N GLN A 102 -8.69 -7.68 20.87
CA GLN A 102 -9.98 -7.80 21.56
C GLN A 102 -11.19 -7.31 20.75
N ALA A 103 -10.99 -6.70 19.58
CA ALA A 103 -12.11 -6.24 18.74
C ALA A 103 -13.03 -7.38 18.28
N ALA A 104 -14.28 -7.07 17.93
CA ALA A 104 -15.26 -8.07 17.50
C ALA A 104 -14.78 -8.83 16.25
N ALA A 105 -15.09 -10.13 16.17
CA ALA A 105 -14.62 -10.98 15.07
C ALA A 105 -15.13 -10.53 13.68
N SER A 106 -16.36 -10.02 13.60
CA SER A 106 -16.94 -9.50 12.36
C SER A 106 -16.22 -8.24 11.85
N GLU A 107 -15.89 -7.33 12.76
CA GLU A 107 -15.16 -6.09 12.47
C GLU A 107 -13.74 -6.38 12.01
N LYS A 108 -13.02 -7.25 12.74
CA LYS A 108 -11.71 -7.77 12.34
C LYS A 108 -11.71 -8.35 10.93
N LEU A 109 -12.70 -9.18 10.61
CA LEU A 109 -12.76 -9.85 9.31
C LEU A 109 -12.96 -8.85 8.16
N ALA A 110 -13.88 -7.89 8.32
CA ALA A 110 -14.16 -6.90 7.30
C ALA A 110 -12.95 -5.98 7.05
N ALA A 111 -12.36 -5.45 8.13
CA ALA A 111 -11.23 -4.54 8.04
C ALA A 111 -9.97 -5.23 7.49
N ALA A 112 -9.66 -6.44 7.98
CA ALA A 112 -8.55 -7.23 7.46
C ALA A 112 -8.75 -7.61 5.98
N SER A 113 -9.99 -7.87 5.55
CA SER A 113 -10.29 -8.16 4.14
C SER A 113 -9.99 -6.97 3.23
N ALA A 114 -10.32 -5.74 3.66
CA ALA A 114 -10.02 -4.53 2.90
C ALA A 114 -8.50 -4.33 2.74
N LEU A 115 -7.73 -4.43 3.84
CA LEU A 115 -6.27 -4.32 3.82
C LEU A 115 -5.61 -5.42 2.98
N LYS A 116 -6.03 -6.68 3.14
CA LYS A 116 -5.55 -7.82 2.32
C LYS A 116 -5.81 -7.61 0.84
N ASN A 117 -6.98 -7.10 0.47
CA ASN A 117 -7.31 -6.83 -0.93
C ASN A 117 -6.38 -5.78 -1.54
N LEU A 118 -6.12 -4.68 -0.83
CA LEU A 118 -5.20 -3.63 -1.27
C LEU A 118 -3.78 -4.18 -1.44
N ALA A 119 -3.27 -4.89 -0.45
CA ALA A 119 -1.93 -5.45 -0.47
C ALA A 119 -1.76 -6.49 -1.59
N ASN A 120 -2.63 -7.50 -1.64
CA ASN A 120 -2.49 -8.62 -2.58
C ASN A 120 -2.66 -8.16 -4.02
N LYS A 121 -3.66 -7.32 -4.33
CA LYS A 121 -3.91 -6.89 -5.71
C LYS A 121 -2.83 -5.96 -6.25
N SER A 122 -2.16 -5.19 -5.39
CA SER A 122 -1.02 -4.35 -5.76
C SER A 122 0.31 -5.09 -5.81
N GLY A 123 0.36 -6.34 -5.33
CA GLY A 123 1.57 -7.17 -5.29
C GLY A 123 2.42 -6.98 -4.04
N GLY A 124 1.89 -6.32 -3.01
CA GLY A 124 2.54 -6.14 -1.72
C GLY A 124 2.18 -7.24 -0.73
N ARG A 125 2.24 -6.90 0.56
CA ARG A 125 2.01 -7.84 1.67
C ARG A 125 1.15 -7.23 2.76
N TYR A 126 0.21 -8.04 3.25
CA TYR A 126 -0.53 -7.78 4.48
C TYR A 126 0.23 -8.42 5.66
N VAL A 127 0.38 -7.67 6.75
CA VAL A 127 0.98 -8.13 8.00
C VAL A 127 0.03 -7.78 9.14
N SER A 128 -0.25 -8.75 10.01
CA SER A 128 -0.93 -8.47 11.27
C SER A 128 0.12 -8.19 12.34
N ALA A 129 0.11 -7.00 12.92
CA ALA A 129 1.05 -6.58 13.94
C ALA A 129 0.36 -5.60 14.90
N PRO A 130 -0.27 -6.07 15.99
CA PRO A 130 -1.09 -5.25 16.89
C PRO A 130 -0.27 -4.28 17.77
N GLY A 131 0.98 -3.96 17.40
CA GLY A 131 1.79 -2.91 18.01
C GLY A 131 3.08 -3.37 18.70
N GLY A 132 3.77 -2.41 19.31
CA GLY A 132 5.02 -2.63 20.04
C GLY A 132 6.13 -3.22 19.16
N LYS A 133 6.85 -4.21 19.71
CA LYS A 133 7.96 -4.88 19.00
C LYS A 133 7.54 -5.51 17.67
N THR A 134 6.32 -6.06 17.60
CA THR A 134 5.83 -6.75 16.40
C THR A 134 5.66 -5.80 15.21
N LEU A 135 5.28 -4.54 15.47
CA LEU A 135 5.18 -3.50 14.44
C LEU A 135 6.55 -3.15 13.87
N ASN A 136 7.56 -2.97 14.74
CA ASN A 136 8.92 -2.68 14.31
C ASN A 136 9.49 -3.83 13.46
N GLU A 137 9.30 -5.07 13.90
CA GLU A 137 9.70 -6.26 13.13
C GLU A 137 8.96 -6.34 11.77
N ALA A 138 7.66 -6.02 11.74
CA ALA A 138 6.89 -5.98 10.51
C ALA A 138 7.43 -4.93 9.52
N LEU A 139 7.70 -3.71 9.99
CA LEU A 139 8.23 -2.63 9.18
C LEU A 139 9.63 -2.94 8.66
N THR A 140 10.53 -3.46 9.49
CA THR A 140 11.87 -3.89 9.07
C THR A 140 11.79 -4.92 7.94
N ASN A 141 10.97 -5.96 8.11
CA ASN A 141 10.78 -6.99 7.08
C ASN A 141 10.20 -6.42 5.78
N ILE A 142 9.31 -5.42 5.84
CA ILE A 142 8.76 -4.74 4.65
C ILE A 142 9.87 -3.95 3.93
N VAL A 143 10.69 -3.21 4.66
CA VAL A 143 11.79 -2.42 4.09
C VAL A 143 12.85 -3.32 3.45
N GLU A 144 13.16 -4.46 4.06
CA GLU A 144 14.06 -5.47 3.49
C GLU A 144 13.47 -6.08 2.20
N GLU A 145 12.18 -6.41 2.20
CA GLU A 145 11.48 -6.92 1.01
C GLU A 145 11.49 -5.90 -0.14
N MET A 146 11.24 -4.62 0.16
CA MET A 146 11.29 -3.53 -0.83
C MET A 146 12.68 -3.34 -1.44
N SER A 147 13.74 -3.69 -0.70
CA SER A 147 15.11 -3.60 -1.19
C SER A 147 15.44 -4.68 -2.21
N ASN A 148 14.69 -5.80 -2.21
CA ASN A 148 14.90 -7.01 -3.01
C ASN A 148 13.83 -7.21 -4.12
N GLN A 149 13.28 -6.13 -4.67
CA GLN A 149 12.30 -6.22 -5.76
C GLN A 149 12.95 -6.32 -7.15
N TYR A 150 12.39 -7.20 -7.98
CA TYR A 150 12.73 -7.31 -9.40
C TYR A 150 11.69 -6.58 -10.26
N THR A 151 12.14 -5.86 -11.28
CA THR A 151 11.25 -5.25 -12.29
C THR A 151 11.30 -6.08 -13.57
N LEU A 152 10.15 -6.56 -14.00
CA LEU A 152 9.99 -7.29 -15.26
C LEU A 152 9.17 -6.46 -16.24
N GLY A 153 9.73 -6.24 -17.43
CA GLY A 153 9.05 -5.59 -18.54
C GLY A 153 8.52 -6.63 -19.51
N TYR A 154 7.27 -6.44 -19.97
CA TYR A 154 6.73 -7.20 -21.08
C TYR A 154 5.88 -6.29 -21.97
N ARG A 155 5.74 -6.65 -23.24
CA ARG A 155 4.85 -5.95 -24.16
C ARG A 155 3.57 -6.77 -24.33
N PRO A 156 2.38 -6.23 -24.02
CA PRO A 156 1.14 -6.96 -24.22
C PRO A 156 0.89 -7.18 -25.71
N SER A 157 0.42 -8.38 -26.09
CA SER A 157 -0.01 -8.69 -27.45
C SER A 157 -1.28 -7.94 -27.86
N ASN A 158 -2.11 -7.52 -26.88
CA ASN A 158 -3.29 -6.70 -27.10
C ASN A 158 -2.94 -5.18 -27.06
N PRO A 159 -3.02 -4.45 -28.19
CA PRO A 159 -2.70 -3.02 -28.24
C PRO A 159 -3.85 -2.10 -27.80
N ALA A 160 -5.06 -2.62 -27.53
CA ALA A 160 -6.24 -1.79 -27.26
C ALA A 160 -6.09 -0.89 -26.02
N ARG A 161 -6.44 0.39 -26.16
CA ARG A 161 -6.41 1.39 -25.08
C ARG A 161 -7.81 1.63 -24.49
N ASP A 162 -8.45 0.56 -24.04
CA ASP A 162 -9.87 0.52 -23.69
C ASP A 162 -10.17 0.70 -22.19
N GLY A 163 -9.14 0.87 -21.35
CA GLY A 163 -9.32 0.98 -19.89
C GLY A 163 -9.68 -0.32 -19.17
N ARG A 164 -9.75 -1.45 -19.89
CA ARG A 164 -10.13 -2.74 -19.31
C ARG A 164 -9.02 -3.31 -18.43
N TRP A 165 -9.44 -4.12 -17.47
CA TRP A 165 -8.51 -4.87 -16.62
C TRP A 165 -7.76 -5.93 -17.45
N ARG A 166 -6.46 -6.04 -17.21
CA ARG A 166 -5.58 -7.03 -17.82
C ARG A 166 -4.88 -7.77 -16.69
N ALA A 167 -5.23 -9.05 -16.52
CA ALA A 167 -4.62 -9.90 -15.51
C ALA A 167 -3.16 -10.19 -15.86
N ILE A 168 -2.33 -10.32 -14.83
CA ILE A 168 -0.95 -10.77 -14.93
C ILE A 168 -0.85 -12.04 -14.09
N ASP A 169 -0.29 -13.09 -14.70
CA ASP A 169 0.08 -14.33 -14.02
C ASP A 169 1.56 -14.59 -14.28
N LEU A 170 2.35 -14.77 -13.22
CA LEU A 170 3.78 -15.04 -13.30
C LEU A 170 4.04 -16.43 -12.75
N LYS A 171 4.53 -17.30 -13.64
CA LYS A 171 4.91 -18.67 -13.29
C LYS A 171 6.42 -18.77 -13.15
N LEU A 172 6.87 -19.33 -12.04
CA LEU A 172 8.27 -19.63 -11.81
C LEU A 172 8.61 -21.02 -12.35
N VAL A 173 9.79 -21.16 -12.93
CA VAL A 173 10.36 -22.47 -13.28
C VAL A 173 10.72 -23.26 -12.02
N ARG A 174 11.23 -22.55 -11.01
CA ARG A 174 11.56 -23.08 -9.67
C ARG A 174 10.32 -23.06 -8.78
N THR A 175 9.76 -24.22 -8.48
CA THR A 175 8.49 -24.38 -7.75
C THR A 175 8.63 -24.22 -6.24
N GLU A 176 9.85 -24.27 -5.71
CA GLU A 176 10.18 -24.06 -4.31
C GLU A 176 10.14 -22.57 -3.90
N LEU A 177 10.19 -21.67 -4.89
CA LEU A 177 10.17 -20.25 -4.68
C LEU A 177 8.74 -19.70 -4.68
N LYS A 178 8.49 -18.68 -3.87
CA LYS A 178 7.24 -17.92 -3.87
C LYS A 178 7.48 -16.57 -4.50
N VAL A 179 6.65 -16.21 -5.48
CA VAL A 179 6.63 -14.87 -6.08
C VAL A 179 5.36 -14.13 -5.64
N ARG A 180 5.50 -12.83 -5.40
CA ARG A 180 4.36 -11.90 -5.34
C ARG A 180 4.47 -10.94 -6.49
N THR A 181 3.34 -10.75 -7.17
CA THR A 181 3.22 -9.78 -8.26
C THR A 181 1.89 -9.06 -8.11
N ARG A 182 1.76 -7.89 -8.73
CA ARG A 182 0.44 -7.30 -8.92
C ARG A 182 -0.41 -8.26 -9.75
N ASN A 183 -1.69 -8.39 -9.42
CA ASN A 183 -2.60 -9.32 -10.13
C ASN A 183 -2.93 -8.85 -11.56
N GLY A 184 -2.54 -7.63 -11.93
CA GLY A 184 -2.83 -7.04 -13.22
C GLY A 184 -2.71 -5.52 -13.21
N TYR A 185 -3.24 -4.91 -14.26
CA TYR A 185 -3.29 -3.47 -14.47
C TYR A 185 -4.49 -3.10 -15.33
N ARG A 186 -4.90 -1.82 -15.32
CA ARG A 186 -5.86 -1.30 -16.29
C ARG A 186 -5.11 -0.78 -17.51
N ALA A 187 -5.61 -1.13 -18.71
CA ALA A 187 -5.10 -0.56 -19.95
C ALA A 187 -5.21 0.98 -19.90
N PRO A 188 -4.27 1.72 -20.50
CA PRO A 188 -4.42 3.17 -20.64
C PRO A 188 -5.72 3.47 -21.40
N LYS A 189 -6.48 4.49 -20.99
CA LYS A 189 -7.54 5.05 -21.84
C LYS A 189 -6.93 6.12 -22.75
N SER A 190 -7.36 6.14 -24.01
CA SER A 190 -7.14 7.26 -24.94
C SER A 190 -8.34 8.17 -24.95
#